data_AF-A0A8D8FUW8-F1
#
_entry.id   AF-A0A8D8FUW8-F1
#
_cell.length_a   1.000
_cell.length_b   1.000
_cell.length_c   1.000
_cell.angle_alpha   90.00
_cell.angle_beta   90.00
_cell.angle_gamma   90.00
#
_symmetry.space_group_name_H-M   'P 1'
#
loop_
_entity.id
_entity.type
_entity.pdbx_description
1 polymer ?
#
loop_
_entity_poly.entity_id
_entity_poly.type
_entity_poly.pdbx_seq_one_letter_code
_entity_poly.pdbx_strand_id
1 'polypeptide(L)'
;MALRQIVPWLVRRNPIRHFSANMYEPPYLEKLRPKYPLYSTLNVTVKGYDYPLLESYQRFIHNVADTMDLEIADCWAQPPQKFNVQKFKPASAIVETDYKLTVYERVVQIANLQAPLYPMFVRVLQGALPEGVTLAVSEH
;
A
#
# COMPACT_ATOMS: atom_id res chain seq x y z
N MET A 1 3.31 18.82 -63.95
CA MET A 1 2.63 17.55 -63.59
C MET A 1 3.71 16.46 -63.61
N ALA A 2 4.46 16.25 -62.51
CA ALA A 2 4.15 15.31 -61.41
C ALA A 2 3.99 13.86 -61.95
N LEU A 3 4.86 12.88 -61.63
CA LEU A 3 4.99 12.17 -60.35
C LEU A 3 6.36 11.42 -60.34
N ARG A 4 7.21 11.58 -59.32
CA ARG A 4 7.28 10.82 -58.04
C ARG A 4 7.88 9.41 -58.11
N GLN A 5 9.10 9.34 -57.59
CA GLN A 5 9.59 8.44 -56.55
C GLN A 5 9.83 6.95 -56.85
N ILE A 6 11.08 6.74 -57.25
CA ILE A 6 12.05 5.70 -56.85
C ILE A 6 11.67 4.91 -55.57
N VAL A 7 11.64 3.60 -55.75
CA VAL A 7 11.56 2.51 -54.75
C VAL A 7 12.65 2.62 -53.66
N PRO A 8 12.31 2.60 -52.36
CA PRO A 8 13.29 2.41 -51.30
C PRO A 8 13.16 0.98 -50.72
N TRP A 9 13.89 0.02 -51.30
CA TRP A 9 14.17 -1.27 -50.66
C TRP A 9 15.65 -1.35 -50.32
N LEU A 10 16.04 -0.77 -49.18
CA LEU A 10 17.14 -1.28 -48.36
C LEU A 10 17.03 -0.70 -46.94
N VAL A 11 16.05 -1.16 -46.17
CA VAL A 11 16.07 -0.96 -44.72
C VAL A 11 17.24 -1.79 -44.18
N ARG A 12 18.37 -1.13 -44.01
CA ARG A 12 19.54 -1.65 -43.32
C ARG A 12 19.07 -2.06 -41.92
N ARG A 13 18.89 -3.36 -41.68
CA ARG A 13 18.69 -3.90 -40.33
C ARG A 13 19.93 -3.51 -39.55
N ASN A 14 19.79 -2.51 -38.69
CA ASN A 14 20.83 -2.17 -37.74
C ASN A 14 20.90 -3.37 -36.78
N PRO A 15 22.00 -4.15 -36.71
CA PRO A 15 22.13 -5.10 -35.64
C PRO A 15 22.13 -4.28 -34.35
N ILE A 16 21.15 -4.52 -33.49
CA ILE A 16 21.11 -3.93 -32.16
C ILE A 16 22.42 -4.38 -31.50
N ARG A 17 23.35 -3.45 -31.45
CA ARG A 17 24.61 -3.57 -30.74
C ARG A 17 24.25 -3.74 -29.27
N HIS A 18 24.28 -4.98 -28.77
CA HIS A 18 24.39 -5.26 -27.34
C HIS A 18 25.78 -4.80 -26.88
N PHE A 19 26.00 -3.48 -26.90
CA PHE A 19 27.25 -2.87 -26.46
C PHE A 19 27.23 -2.81 -24.92
N SER A 20 27.86 -3.81 -24.32
CA SER A 20 28.74 -3.67 -23.15
C SER A 20 28.23 -2.82 -21.97
N ALA A 21 27.02 -3.07 -21.47
CA ALA A 21 26.65 -2.55 -20.14
C ALA A 21 27.37 -3.29 -18.99
N ASN A 22 27.99 -4.44 -19.27
CA ASN A 22 28.48 -5.39 -18.25
C ASN A 22 30.01 -5.51 -18.17
N MET A 23 30.79 -4.56 -18.72
CA MET A 23 32.27 -4.70 -18.74
C MET A 23 32.94 -4.30 -17.41
N TYR A 24 32.30 -3.43 -16.63
CA TYR A 24 32.82 -2.92 -15.36
C TYR A 24 32.06 -3.42 -14.13
N GLU A 25 30.94 -4.10 -14.33
CA GLU A 25 30.13 -4.63 -13.23
C GLU A 25 30.47 -6.11 -13.03
N PRO A 26 31.14 -6.49 -11.93
CA PRO A 26 31.48 -7.88 -11.71
C PRO A 26 30.22 -8.76 -11.55
N PRO A 27 30.25 -10.00 -12.04
CA PRO A 27 29.06 -10.87 -12.20
C PRO A 27 28.40 -11.31 -10.88
N TYR A 28 28.96 -10.94 -9.72
CA TYR A 28 28.34 -11.18 -8.42
C TYR A 28 27.31 -10.09 -8.05
N LEU A 29 27.43 -8.87 -8.58
CA LEU A 29 26.48 -7.78 -8.29
C LEU A 29 25.09 -8.09 -8.84
N GLU A 30 25.01 -8.74 -10.01
CA GLU A 30 23.73 -9.18 -10.56
C GLU A 30 23.03 -10.21 -9.67
N LYS A 31 23.79 -11.03 -8.93
CA LYS A 31 23.25 -12.03 -7.98
C LYS A 31 22.74 -11.40 -6.69
N LEU A 32 23.17 -10.17 -6.38
CA LEU A 32 22.71 -9.41 -5.22
C LEU A 32 21.42 -8.64 -5.51
N ARG A 33 21.01 -8.50 -6.77
CA ARG A 33 19.74 -7.86 -7.11
C ARG A 33 18.59 -8.72 -6.55
N PRO A 34 17.59 -8.09 -5.92
CA PRO A 34 16.44 -8.83 -5.43
C PRO A 34 15.72 -9.49 -6.62
N LYS A 35 15.32 -10.75 -6.42
CA LYS A 35 14.63 -11.56 -7.43
C LYS A 35 13.29 -10.96 -7.87
N TYR A 36 12.66 -10.21 -6.98
CA TYR A 36 11.39 -9.52 -7.19
C TYR A 36 11.57 -8.03 -6.93
N PRO A 37 10.84 -7.15 -7.64
CA PRO A 37 10.80 -5.74 -7.29
C PRO A 37 10.24 -5.58 -5.88
N LEU A 38 10.87 -4.69 -5.12
CA LEU A 38 10.48 -4.36 -3.75
C LEU A 38 9.71 -3.04 -3.76
N TYR A 39 8.57 -3.03 -3.08
CA TYR A 39 7.88 -1.79 -2.77
C TYR A 39 8.63 -1.05 -1.66
N SER A 40 8.45 0.28 -1.63
CA SER A 40 8.87 1.11 -0.51
C SER A 40 8.11 0.74 0.76
N THR A 41 8.42 1.42 1.87
CA THR A 41 7.68 1.26 3.11
C THR A 41 6.20 1.59 2.94
N LEU A 42 5.34 0.67 3.36
CA LEU A 42 3.89 0.80 3.31
C LEU A 42 3.32 0.97 4.71
N ASN A 43 2.37 1.89 4.85
CA ASN A 43 1.61 2.08 6.07
C ASN A 43 0.24 1.43 5.91
N VAL A 44 -0.04 0.43 6.74
CA VAL A 44 -1.36 -0.18 6.88
C VAL A 44 -2.07 0.49 8.04
N THR A 45 -3.05 1.31 7.72
CA THR A 45 -3.81 2.10 8.67
C THR A 45 -5.17 1.47 8.90
N VAL A 46 -5.52 1.24 10.17
CA VAL A 46 -6.84 0.77 10.58
C VAL A 46 -7.52 1.79 11.48
N LYS A 47 -8.76 2.13 11.15
CA LYS A 47 -9.58 3.10 11.89
C LYS A 47 -10.88 2.46 12.34
N GLY A 48 -11.36 2.86 13.52
CA GLY A 48 -12.58 2.33 14.10
C GLY A 48 -13.01 3.08 15.34
N TYR A 49 -14.24 2.84 15.78
CA TYR A 49 -14.81 3.49 16.98
C TYR A 49 -14.50 2.73 18.26
N ASP A 50 -14.32 1.41 18.17
CA ASP A 50 -14.05 0.55 19.31
C ASP A 50 -12.55 0.24 19.44
N TYR A 51 -12.00 0.57 20.61
CA TYR A 51 -10.57 0.49 20.87
C TYR A 51 -10.04 -0.95 20.99
N PRO A 52 -10.65 -1.86 21.78
CA PRO A 52 -10.14 -3.24 21.93
C PRO A 52 -10.19 -4.02 20.61
N LEU A 53 -11.19 -3.74 19.78
CA LEU A 53 -11.31 -4.32 18.44
C LEU A 53 -10.11 -3.95 17.56
N LEU A 54 -9.73 -2.66 17.55
CA LEU A 54 -8.57 -2.19 16.80
C LEU A 54 -7.25 -2.77 17.34
N GLU A 55 -7.09 -2.89 18.66
CA GLU A 55 -5.90 -3.49 19.26
C GLU A 55 -5.75 -4.96 18.85
N SER A 56 -6.87 -5.71 18.92
CA SER A 56 -6.90 -7.11 18.50
C SER A 56 -6.60 -7.26 17.01
N TYR A 57 -7.13 -6.36 16.18
CA TYR A 57 -6.91 -6.40 14.74
C TYR A 57 -5.49 -5.97 14.35
N GLN A 58 -4.90 -4.98 15.03
CA GLN A 58 -3.49 -4.62 14.88
C GLN A 58 -2.59 -5.83 15.18
N ARG A 59 -2.85 -6.55 16.28
CA ARG A 59 -2.13 -7.79 16.61
C ARG A 59 -2.29 -8.86 15.53
N PHE A 60 -3.49 -9.00 14.98
CA PHE A 60 -3.73 -9.93 13.87
C PHE A 60 -2.91 -9.55 12.62
N ILE A 61 -2.90 -8.28 12.22
CA ILE A 61 -2.09 -7.79 11.08
C ILE A 61 -0.60 -8.09 11.31
N HIS A 62 -0.09 -7.80 12.50
CA HIS A 62 1.30 -8.09 12.86
C HIS A 62 1.62 -9.59 12.73
N ASN A 63 0.77 -10.47 13.27
CA ASN A 63 0.96 -11.92 13.17
C ASN A 63 0.91 -12.42 11.72
N VAL A 64 0.03 -11.87 10.89
CA VAL A 64 -0.06 -12.22 9.47
C VAL A 64 1.20 -11.80 8.73
N ALA A 65 1.70 -10.59 8.99
CA ALA A 65 2.94 -10.10 8.41
C ALA A 65 4.15 -10.97 8.80
N ASP A 66 4.26 -11.33 10.09
CA ASP A 66 5.29 -12.22 10.61
C ASP A 66 5.19 -13.63 9.99
N THR A 67 3.98 -14.18 9.88
CA THR A 67 3.76 -15.50 9.24
C THR A 67 4.08 -15.51 7.75
N MET A 68 4.00 -14.36 7.08
CA MET A 68 4.35 -14.20 5.66
C MET A 68 5.82 -13.82 5.45
N ASP A 69 6.65 -13.85 6.51
CA ASP A 69 8.06 -13.43 6.50
C ASP A 69 8.26 -11.99 5.96
N LEU A 70 7.34 -11.09 6.30
CA LEU A 70 7.42 -9.67 5.95
C LEU A 70 8.20 -8.88 7.00
N GLU A 71 8.99 -7.92 6.56
CA GLU A 71 9.75 -7.05 7.46
C GLU A 71 8.85 -5.97 8.05
N ILE A 72 8.61 -6.03 9.36
CA ILE A 72 7.81 -5.04 10.09
C ILE A 72 8.75 -3.94 10.59
N ALA A 73 8.55 -2.71 10.14
CA ALA A 73 9.41 -1.58 10.48
C ALA A 73 9.01 -0.96 11.83
N ASP A 74 7.74 -0.62 11.99
CA ASP A 74 7.22 0.00 13.20
C ASP A 74 5.70 -0.22 13.34
N CYS A 75 5.17 -0.04 14.54
CA CYS A 75 3.75 -0.11 14.86
C CYS A 75 3.40 0.94 15.91
N TRP A 76 2.51 1.88 15.57
CA TRP A 76 2.14 2.96 16.49
C TRP A 76 0.64 3.25 16.50
N ALA A 77 0.20 3.89 17.57
CA ALA A 77 -1.14 4.42 17.70
C ALA A 77 -1.17 5.90 17.34
N GLN A 78 -2.20 6.33 16.61
CA GLN A 78 -2.47 7.74 16.38
C GLN A 78 -3.36 8.31 17.50
N PRO A 79 -3.21 9.61 17.81
CA PRO A 79 -4.04 10.26 18.82
C PRO A 79 -5.53 10.19 18.41
N PRO A 80 -6.44 9.87 19.34
CA PRO A 80 -7.85 9.67 19.01
C PRO A 80 -8.51 10.99 18.59
N GLN A 81 -9.29 10.93 17.52
CA GLN A 81 -10.05 12.07 17.01
C GLN A 81 -11.42 12.10 17.67
N LYS A 82 -11.73 13.21 18.35
CA LYS A 82 -13.00 13.41 19.07
C LYS A 82 -13.93 14.26 18.23
N PHE A 83 -15.11 13.73 17.93
CA PHE A 83 -16.16 14.39 17.18
C PHE A 83 -17.37 14.62 18.07
N ASN A 84 -17.98 15.79 17.92
CA ASN A 84 -19.24 16.13 18.57
C ASN A 84 -20.32 16.17 17.49
N VAL A 85 -21.24 15.20 17.53
CA VAL A 85 -22.28 15.02 16.52
C VAL A 85 -23.61 15.41 17.13
N GLN A 86 -24.23 16.45 16.57
CA GLN A 86 -25.48 16.99 17.05
C GLN A 86 -26.63 16.58 16.15
N LYS A 87 -27.69 16.04 16.76
CA LYS A 87 -28.96 15.77 16.11
C LYS A 87 -29.88 16.97 16.32
N PHE A 88 -30.37 17.54 15.22
CA PHE A 88 -31.36 18.63 15.26
C PHE A 88 -32.79 18.08 15.22
N LYS A 89 -33.72 18.83 15.81
CA LYS A 89 -35.14 18.53 15.70
C LYS A 89 -35.60 18.63 14.24
N PRO A 90 -36.60 17.82 13.81
CA PRO A 90 -37.16 17.93 12.47
C PRO A 90 -37.63 19.36 12.18
N ALA A 91 -37.23 19.91 11.03
CA ALA A 91 -37.56 21.27 10.59
C ALA A 91 -37.18 22.40 11.57
N SER A 92 -36.13 22.21 12.38
CA SER A 92 -35.65 23.24 13.31
C SER A 92 -34.12 23.23 13.44
N ALA A 93 -33.53 24.38 13.79
CA ALA A 93 -32.11 24.50 14.13
C ALA A 93 -31.83 24.21 15.62
N ILE A 94 -32.84 23.81 16.39
CA ILE A 94 -32.70 23.49 17.81
C ILE A 94 -32.07 22.10 17.95
N VAL A 95 -30.96 22.03 18.69
CA VAL A 95 -30.29 20.76 19.04
C VAL A 95 -31.19 19.93 19.94
N GLU A 96 -31.45 18.68 19.54
CA GLU A 96 -32.23 17.69 20.29
C GLU A 96 -31.30 16.86 21.19
N THR A 97 -30.23 16.31 20.60
CA THR A 97 -29.31 15.39 21.28
C THR A 97 -27.88 15.63 20.78
N ASP A 98 -26.91 15.48 21.68
CA ASP A 98 -25.49 15.56 21.37
C ASP A 98 -24.80 14.21 21.63
N TYR A 99 -23.99 13.76 20.68
CA TYR A 99 -23.26 12.49 20.73
C TYR A 99 -21.77 12.74 20.59
N LYS A 100 -20.98 12.19 21.53
CA LYS A 100 -19.52 12.25 21.47
C LYS A 100 -18.98 10.98 20.85
N LEU A 101 -18.44 11.08 19.64
CA LEU A 101 -17.83 9.96 18.92
C LEU A 101 -16.31 10.09 18.99
N THR A 102 -15.63 8.98 19.31
CA THR A 102 -14.17 8.91 19.31
C THR A 102 -13.72 7.92 18.25
N VAL A 103 -12.87 8.36 17.33
CA VAL A 103 -12.26 7.50 16.32
C VAL A 103 -10.82 7.22 16.75
N TYR A 104 -10.49 5.95 16.84
CA TYR A 104 -9.15 5.46 17.12
C TYR A 104 -8.51 4.97 15.83
N GLU A 105 -7.19 5.06 15.76
CA GLU A 105 -6.42 4.73 14.58
C GLU A 105 -5.11 4.07 14.97
N ARG A 106 -4.81 2.93 14.33
CA ARG A 106 -3.57 2.17 14.49
C ARG A 106 -2.89 2.01 13.14
N VAL A 107 -1.57 2.08 13.15
CA VAL A 107 -0.76 1.97 11.94
C VAL A 107 0.29 0.89 12.15
N VAL A 108 0.42 0.02 11.15
CA VAL A 108 1.48 -0.98 11.04
C VAL A 108 2.29 -0.66 9.78
N GLN A 109 3.58 -0.44 9.94
CA GLN A 109 4.48 -0.12 8.84
C GLN A 109 5.27 -1.37 8.43
N ILE A 110 5.27 -1.66 7.14
CA ILE A 110 5.94 -2.82 6.54
C ILE A 110 7.01 -2.31 5.58
N ALA A 111 8.24 -2.78 5.73
CA ALA A 111 9.36 -2.47 4.86
C ALA A 111 9.60 -3.57 3.82
N ASN A 112 10.31 -3.20 2.74
CA ASN A 112 10.88 -4.12 1.76
C ASN A 112 9.91 -5.18 1.22
N LEU A 113 8.66 -4.77 0.94
CA LEU A 113 7.62 -5.71 0.56
C LEU A 113 7.83 -6.23 -0.87
N GLN A 114 7.93 -7.54 -1.01
CA GLN A 114 8.06 -8.17 -2.33
C GLN A 114 6.75 -8.05 -3.12
N ALA A 115 6.86 -7.67 -4.39
CA ALA A 115 5.69 -7.50 -5.27
C ALA A 115 4.68 -8.67 -5.30
N PRO A 116 5.08 -9.95 -5.34
CA PRO A 116 4.11 -11.05 -5.32
C PRO A 116 3.39 -11.25 -3.98
N LEU A 117 4.00 -10.83 -2.86
CA LEU A 117 3.42 -11.01 -1.51
C LEU A 117 2.38 -9.93 -1.19
N TYR A 118 2.56 -8.72 -1.72
CA TYR A 118 1.63 -7.60 -1.49
C TYR A 118 0.15 -7.91 -1.75
N PRO A 119 -0.27 -8.42 -2.93
CA PRO A 119 -1.69 -8.70 -3.18
C PRO A 119 -2.24 -9.81 -2.28
N MET A 120 -1.42 -10.81 -1.93
CA MET A 120 -1.81 -11.88 -1.01
C MET A 120 -2.04 -11.34 0.40
N PHE A 121 -1.13 -10.50 0.87
CA PHE A 121 -1.21 -9.85 2.16
C PHE A 121 -2.48 -8.99 2.28
N VAL A 122 -2.70 -8.07 1.32
CA VAL A 122 -3.91 -7.22 1.30
C VAL A 122 -5.18 -8.06 1.23
N ARG A 123 -5.17 -9.18 0.49
CA ARG A 123 -6.34 -10.05 0.37
C ARG A 123 -6.70 -10.74 1.69
N VAL A 124 -5.71 -11.21 2.44
CA VAL A 124 -5.92 -11.80 3.78
C VAL A 124 -6.48 -10.76 4.73
N LEU A 125 -5.94 -9.54 4.72
CA LEU A 125 -6.46 -8.45 5.56
C LEU A 125 -7.90 -8.09 5.22
N GLN A 126 -8.22 -7.95 3.93
CA GLN A 126 -9.60 -7.69 3.50
C GLN A 126 -10.57 -8.81 3.90
N GLY A 127 -10.14 -10.07 3.82
CA GLY A 127 -10.96 -11.23 4.19
C GLY A 127 -11.21 -11.35 5.69
N ALA A 128 -10.31 -10.83 6.52
CA ALA A 128 -10.39 -10.86 7.97
C ALA A 128 -10.85 -9.52 8.59
N LEU A 129 -11.30 -8.56 7.77
CA LEU A 129 -11.66 -7.22 8.23
C LEU A 129 -12.91 -7.27 9.13
N PRO A 130 -12.82 -6.84 10.40
CA PRO A 130 -13.95 -6.82 11.30
C PRO A 130 -14.99 -5.75 10.91
N GLU A 131 -16.23 -5.93 11.35
CA GLU A 131 -17.29 -4.95 11.13
C GLU A 131 -16.98 -3.62 11.83
N GLY A 132 -17.31 -2.51 11.16
CA GLY A 132 -17.09 -1.18 11.72
C GLY A 132 -15.62 -0.72 11.75
N VAL A 133 -14.69 -1.50 11.17
CA VAL A 133 -13.29 -1.12 10.98
C VAL A 133 -13.05 -0.76 9.52
N THR A 134 -12.32 0.33 9.29
CA THR A 134 -11.87 0.75 7.96
C THR A 134 -10.38 0.49 7.84
N LEU A 135 -9.97 -0.16 6.75
CA LEU A 135 -8.56 -0.41 6.42
C LEU A 135 -8.15 0.45 5.22
N ALA A 136 -7.03 1.14 5.35
CA ALA A 136 -6.40 1.93 4.30
C ALA A 136 -4.93 1.54 4.19
N VAL A 137 -4.42 1.46 2.96
CA VAL A 137 -3.01 1.21 2.68
C VAL A 137 -2.49 2.40 1.90
N SER A 138 -1.44 3.02 2.40
CA SER A 138 -0.76 4.13 1.73
C SER A 138 0.75 3.89 1.71
N GLU A 139 1.42 4.39 0.69
CA GLU A 139 2.87 4.55 0.74
C GLU A 139 3.22 5.54 1.87
N HIS A 140 4.34 5.29 2.55
CA HIS A 140 4.84 6.13 3.64
C HIS A 140 5.29 7.50 3.14
#